data_AF-A0AAW0W8W8-F1
#
_entry.id   AF-A0AAW0W8W8-F1
#
_cell.length_a   1.000
_cell.length_b   1.000
_cell.length_c   1.000
_cell.angle_alpha   90.00
_cell.angle_beta   90.00
_cell.angle_gamma   90.00
#
_symmetry.space_group_name_H-M   'P 1'
#
loop_
_entity.id
_entity.type
_entity.pdbx_description
1 polymer ?
#
loop_
_entity_poly.entity_id
_entity_poly.type
_entity_poly.pdbx_seq_one_letter_code
_entity_poly.pdbx_strand_id
1 'polypeptide(L)'
;MAALEKLIRAFEAVKLSQGGNGTNGGAPSMTAAGAQAGEQRPAEHPRTMASLASSLSQQSQGLLSKKDQVLSSKEKASTCSIIADALVGAKPTEIQKLLSVGIETLLLLTADTDPDVRMNANESLNRVIRSLSETQLGKIQVELYKEIKKNGSVRSLRAALSRFAALCHHIRPQKGRAYVQNLLPYVTRMARRPEEPLLETLAAALEKIMPTLGHFTNDNEIKNLLKAFLPNLSHTSSAVRRSAVSSLTVLCRHSRKPPMFLGWLLSTILQILVPVQNDIPTSQALGCLLCLRSLVPHIGELCAPVIPSDTHHAHHTTHLHPAE
;
A
#
# COMPACT_ATOMS: atom_id res chain seq x y z
N MET A 1 -8.18 17.51 22.10
CA MET A 1 -8.29 18.97 22.25
C MET A 1 -7.50 19.63 21.13
N ALA A 2 -6.63 20.62 21.37
CA ALA A 2 -6.19 21.59 20.36
C ALA A 2 -5.73 21.07 18.98
N ALA A 3 -4.97 19.98 18.83
CA ALA A 3 -4.39 19.63 17.52
C ALA A 3 -5.37 18.93 16.56
N LEU A 4 -6.12 17.91 17.03
CA LEU A 4 -7.14 17.23 16.22
C LEU A 4 -8.36 18.13 16.01
N GLU A 5 -8.77 18.94 17.00
CA GLU A 5 -9.80 19.96 16.77
C GLU A 5 -9.34 21.05 15.81
N LYS A 6 -8.07 21.50 15.88
CA LYS A 6 -7.52 22.41 14.85
C LYS A 6 -7.48 21.74 13.49
N LEU A 7 -7.22 20.43 13.44
CA LEU A 7 -7.23 19.65 12.21
C LEU A 7 -8.64 19.55 11.63
N ILE A 8 -9.63 19.20 12.46
CA ILE A 8 -11.05 19.16 12.10
C ILE A 8 -11.48 20.53 11.61
N ARG A 9 -11.23 21.60 12.37
CA ARG A 9 -11.53 22.97 11.96
C ARG A 9 -10.82 23.38 10.67
N ALA A 10 -9.59 22.91 10.44
CA ALA A 10 -8.88 23.16 9.18
C ALA A 10 -9.55 22.44 8.00
N PHE A 11 -9.96 21.18 8.17
CA PHE A 11 -10.70 20.44 7.14
C PHE A 11 -12.10 21.00 6.91
N GLU A 12 -12.81 21.42 7.96
CA GLU A 12 -14.10 22.10 7.88
C GLU A 12 -13.98 23.46 7.19
N ALA A 13 -12.95 24.25 7.51
CA ALA A 13 -12.69 25.53 6.84
C ALA A 13 -12.41 25.33 5.34
N VAL A 14 -11.68 24.27 4.99
CA VAL A 14 -11.45 23.89 3.58
C VAL A 14 -12.77 23.49 2.91
N LYS A 15 -13.62 22.69 3.57
CA LYS A 15 -14.96 22.32 3.05
C LYS A 15 -15.85 23.55 2.84
N LEU A 16 -15.88 24.48 3.80
CA LEU A 16 -16.68 25.71 3.72
C LEU A 16 -16.18 26.66 2.62
N SER A 17 -14.87 26.76 2.41
CA SER A 17 -14.29 27.57 1.33
C SER A 17 -14.65 27.06 -0.08
N GLN A 18 -15.06 25.80 -0.19
CA GLN A 18 -15.44 25.16 -1.45
C GLN A 18 -16.95 25.22 -1.74
N GLY A 19 -17.79 25.34 -0.71
CA GLY A 19 -19.25 25.45 -0.85
C GLY A 19 -19.75 26.81 -1.35
N GLY A 20 -18.88 27.79 -1.53
CA GLY A 20 -19.24 29.17 -1.90
C GLY A 20 -19.36 29.48 -3.40
N ASN A 21 -19.21 28.50 -4.29
CA ASN A 21 -19.20 28.77 -5.73
C ASN A 21 -20.27 27.99 -6.50
N GLY A 22 -21.53 28.37 -6.26
CA GLY A 22 -22.66 27.88 -7.05
C GLY A 22 -23.96 28.54 -6.62
N THR A 23 -24.28 29.69 -7.23
CA THR A 23 -25.60 30.12 -7.76
C THR A 23 -25.69 31.66 -7.84
N ASN A 24 -25.64 32.22 -9.05
CA ASN A 24 -26.70 33.10 -9.61
C ASN A 24 -26.31 33.62 -11.00
N GLY A 25 -27.26 33.50 -11.94
CA GLY A 25 -27.13 33.90 -13.34
C GLY A 25 -27.65 35.30 -13.64
N GLY A 26 -27.61 35.63 -14.95
CA GLY A 26 -28.36 36.72 -15.57
C GLY A 26 -27.55 37.98 -15.90
N ALA A 27 -27.23 38.17 -17.19
CA ALA A 27 -26.80 39.46 -17.78
C ALA A 27 -28.02 40.41 -17.94
N PRO A 28 -27.90 41.74 -18.24
CA PRO A 28 -27.22 42.26 -19.45
C PRO A 28 -26.50 43.65 -19.37
N SER A 29 -25.57 43.83 -20.33
CA SER A 29 -25.04 45.02 -21.05
C SER A 29 -25.17 46.47 -20.51
N MET A 30 -24.06 47.24 -20.46
CA MET A 30 -23.64 48.30 -21.43
C MET A 30 -22.60 49.32 -20.86
N THR A 31 -21.72 49.78 -21.77
CA THR A 31 -20.99 51.08 -21.87
C THR A 31 -19.80 51.48 -20.96
N ALA A 32 -18.66 51.63 -21.65
CA ALA A 32 -17.76 52.80 -21.75
C ALA A 32 -16.84 53.29 -20.60
N ALA A 33 -15.54 53.27 -20.93
CA ALA A 33 -14.49 54.30 -20.75
C ALA A 33 -14.03 54.76 -19.36
N GLY A 34 -12.69 54.76 -19.17
CA GLY A 34 -11.98 55.89 -18.55
C GLY A 34 -11.21 55.65 -17.25
N ALA A 35 -9.87 55.65 -17.37
CA ALA A 35 -8.86 56.29 -16.50
C ALA A 35 -8.56 55.80 -15.06
N GLN A 36 -7.26 55.89 -14.77
CA GLN A 36 -6.45 55.64 -13.57
C GLN A 36 -6.97 56.24 -12.25
N ALA A 37 -6.73 55.54 -11.14
CA ALA A 37 -6.03 56.05 -9.94
C ALA A 37 -5.84 54.92 -8.92
N GLY A 38 -4.68 54.90 -8.27
CA GLY A 38 -4.30 53.84 -7.32
C GLY A 38 -4.93 54.00 -5.94
N GLU A 39 -5.13 52.88 -5.25
CA GLU A 39 -5.25 52.85 -3.80
C GLU A 39 -4.77 51.49 -3.28
N GLN A 40 -3.75 51.53 -2.41
CA GLN A 40 -3.14 50.38 -1.75
C GLN A 40 -4.14 49.76 -0.77
N ARG A 41 -4.41 48.44 -0.90
CA ARG A 41 -5.06 47.63 0.15
C ARG A 41 -4.02 46.74 0.85
N PRO A 42 -4.07 46.56 2.18
CA PRO A 42 -3.15 45.68 2.88
C PRO A 42 -3.50 44.22 2.57
N ALA A 43 -2.53 43.50 2.00
CA ALA A 43 -2.59 42.08 1.75
C ALA A 43 -2.25 41.29 3.03
N GLU A 44 -3.24 41.11 3.90
CA GLU A 44 -3.17 40.11 4.98
C GLU A 44 -4.24 39.05 4.71
N HIS A 45 -3.86 37.85 4.26
CA HIS A 45 -4.57 36.57 4.52
C HIS A 45 -3.98 35.25 3.92
N PRO A 46 -2.83 35.16 3.19
CA PRO A 46 -2.30 33.84 2.82
C PRO A 46 -1.27 33.23 3.81
N ARG A 47 -0.89 33.96 4.88
CA ARG A 47 0.22 33.54 5.77
C ARG A 47 -0.18 32.64 6.93
N THR A 48 -1.45 32.57 7.33
CA THR A 48 -1.91 31.81 8.50
C THR A 48 -2.10 30.31 8.23
N MET A 49 -2.58 29.92 7.05
CA MET A 49 -2.84 28.51 6.70
C MET A 49 -1.54 27.71 6.41
N ALA A 50 -0.56 28.35 5.78
CA ALA A 50 0.72 27.70 5.46
C ALA A 50 1.56 27.40 6.72
N SER A 51 1.48 28.28 7.72
CA SER A 51 2.14 28.12 9.03
C SER A 51 1.48 27.04 9.90
N LEU A 52 0.15 26.89 9.82
CA LEU A 52 -0.57 25.83 10.53
C LEU A 52 -0.27 24.44 9.94
N ALA A 53 -0.24 24.30 8.62
CA ALA A 53 0.01 23.02 7.95
C ALA A 53 1.44 22.48 8.19
N SER A 54 2.44 23.36 8.25
CA SER A 54 3.81 22.99 8.60
C SER A 54 3.95 22.63 10.09
N SER A 55 3.20 23.30 10.97
CA SER A 55 3.16 22.97 12.40
C SER A 55 2.48 21.62 12.67
N LEU A 56 1.41 21.27 11.92
CA LEU A 56 0.62 20.05 12.11
C LEU A 56 1.35 18.76 11.68
N SER A 57 2.19 18.83 10.63
CA SER A 57 2.92 17.64 10.15
C SER A 57 4.03 17.19 11.09
N GLN A 58 4.69 18.12 11.80
CA GLN A 58 5.71 17.82 12.80
C GLN A 58 5.11 17.40 14.16
N GLN A 59 3.89 17.82 14.48
CA GLN A 59 3.20 17.52 15.75
C GLN A 59 2.36 16.22 15.74
N SER A 60 2.00 15.70 14.57
CA SER A 60 1.12 14.53 14.39
C SER A 60 1.62 13.26 15.12
N GLN A 61 2.92 12.98 15.05
CA GLN A 61 3.49 11.69 15.48
C GLN A 61 3.50 11.46 17.01
N GLY A 62 3.41 12.52 17.81
CA GLY A 62 3.46 12.43 19.28
C GLY A 62 2.15 12.69 20.02
N LEU A 63 1.14 13.28 19.37
CA LEU A 63 -0.04 13.86 20.05
C LEU A 63 -1.27 12.96 20.12
N LEU A 64 -1.40 11.96 19.24
CA LEU A 64 -2.63 11.18 19.12
C LEU A 64 -2.68 10.00 20.11
N SER A 65 -1.54 9.37 20.41
CA SER A 65 -1.49 8.17 21.27
C SER A 65 -1.83 8.40 22.77
N LYS A 66 -1.83 9.64 23.26
CA LYS A 66 -2.11 9.97 24.67
C LYS A 66 -3.45 10.71 24.89
N LYS A 67 -4.19 11.03 23.83
CA LYS A 67 -5.28 12.02 23.89
C LYS A 67 -6.62 11.53 23.32
N ASP A 68 -6.73 10.25 22.97
CA ASP A 68 -7.92 9.58 22.45
C ASP A 68 -9.15 9.59 23.39
N GLN A 69 -8.95 9.96 24.66
CA GLN A 69 -9.93 9.82 25.73
C GLN A 69 -10.98 10.95 25.81
N VAL A 70 -11.04 11.89 24.86
CA VAL A 70 -11.84 13.13 25.01
C VAL A 70 -12.86 13.40 23.89
N LEU A 71 -12.82 12.69 22.75
CA LEU A 71 -13.82 12.84 21.67
C LEU A 71 -14.80 11.68 21.67
N SER A 72 -16.09 11.96 21.46
CA SER A 72 -17.12 10.93 21.33
C SER A 72 -16.90 10.12 20.06
N SER A 73 -17.24 8.82 20.08
CA SER A 73 -17.22 7.96 18.89
C SER A 73 -17.98 8.56 17.72
N LYS A 74 -19.11 9.24 18.00
CA LYS A 74 -19.91 9.91 16.97
C LYS A 74 -19.15 11.04 16.28
N GLU A 75 -18.38 11.82 17.03
CA GLU A 75 -17.56 12.91 16.51
C GLU A 75 -16.38 12.37 15.70
N LYS A 76 -15.74 11.30 16.17
CA LYS A 76 -14.67 10.62 15.43
C LYS A 76 -15.18 10.05 14.10
N ALA A 77 -16.35 9.41 14.10
CA ALA A 77 -17.00 8.90 12.89
C ALA A 77 -17.32 10.01 11.89
N SER A 78 -17.91 11.13 12.37
CA SER A 78 -18.17 12.31 11.54
C SER A 78 -16.87 12.91 10.98
N THR A 79 -15.80 12.92 11.77
CA THR A 79 -14.47 13.41 11.36
C THR A 79 -13.94 12.65 10.15
N CYS A 80 -14.13 11.33 10.08
CA CYS A 80 -13.73 10.54 8.91
C CYS A 80 -14.35 11.08 7.62
N SER A 81 -15.67 11.31 7.64
CA SER A 81 -16.42 11.82 6.49
C SER A 81 -16.01 13.24 6.12
N ILE A 82 -15.79 14.10 7.11
CA ILE A 82 -15.31 15.48 6.89
C ILE A 82 -13.94 15.48 6.19
N ILE A 83 -13.00 14.65 6.67
CA ILE A 83 -11.67 14.52 6.06
C ILE A 83 -11.81 14.01 4.61
N ALA A 84 -12.63 12.99 4.39
CA ALA A 84 -12.84 12.45 3.05
C ALA A 84 -13.42 13.48 2.09
N ASP A 85 -14.48 14.19 2.48
CA ASP A 85 -15.10 15.25 1.67
C ASP A 85 -14.08 16.34 1.31
N ALA A 86 -13.31 16.81 2.29
CA ALA A 86 -12.33 17.86 2.08
C ALA A 86 -11.18 17.41 1.16
N LEU A 87 -10.72 16.16 1.28
CA LEU A 87 -9.67 15.62 0.40
C LEU A 87 -10.16 15.38 -1.03
N VAL A 88 -11.41 14.98 -1.21
CA VAL A 88 -11.99 14.72 -2.53
C VAL A 88 -12.38 16.01 -3.25
N GLY A 89 -12.90 17.01 -2.52
CA GLY A 89 -13.31 18.30 -3.09
C GLY A 89 -12.18 19.31 -3.29
N ALA A 90 -11.02 19.12 -2.64
CA ALA A 90 -9.95 20.09 -2.68
C ALA A 90 -9.29 20.24 -4.06
N LYS A 91 -8.85 21.47 -4.35
CA LYS A 91 -8.09 21.75 -5.57
C LYS A 91 -6.74 21.00 -5.53
N PRO A 92 -6.20 20.57 -6.68
CA PRO A 92 -4.96 19.78 -6.71
C PRO A 92 -3.77 20.41 -5.99
N THR A 93 -3.69 21.75 -5.91
CA THR A 93 -2.63 22.49 -5.20
C THR A 93 -2.75 22.44 -3.67
N GLU A 94 -3.97 22.36 -3.14
CA GLU A 94 -4.27 22.30 -1.71
C GLU A 94 -4.20 20.87 -1.17
N ILE A 95 -4.66 19.90 -1.95
CA ILE A 95 -4.59 18.45 -1.63
C ILE A 95 -3.18 18.04 -1.22
N GLN A 96 -2.15 18.57 -1.90
CA GLN A 96 -0.76 18.14 -1.72
C GLN A 96 -0.26 18.26 -0.27
N LYS A 97 -0.80 19.19 0.52
CA LYS A 97 -0.44 19.43 1.92
C LYS A 97 -1.37 18.71 2.90
N LEU A 98 -2.67 18.65 2.61
CA LEU A 98 -3.65 18.02 3.50
C LEU A 98 -3.69 16.50 3.38
N LEU A 99 -3.31 15.94 2.23
CA LEU A 99 -3.40 14.50 1.96
C LEU A 99 -2.60 13.67 2.96
N SER A 100 -1.37 14.08 3.28
CA SER A 100 -0.51 13.34 4.22
C SER A 100 -1.18 13.22 5.60
N VAL A 101 -1.63 14.34 6.14
CA VAL A 101 -2.25 14.38 7.48
C VAL A 101 -3.62 13.72 7.49
N GLY A 102 -4.42 13.89 6.44
CA GLY A 102 -5.73 13.24 6.32
C GLY A 102 -5.63 11.72 6.22
N ILE A 103 -4.72 11.20 5.40
CA ILE A 103 -4.49 9.75 5.29
C ILE A 103 -3.95 9.18 6.61
N GLU A 104 -2.98 9.84 7.25
CA GLU A 104 -2.46 9.38 8.56
C GLU A 104 -3.55 9.35 9.63
N THR A 105 -4.39 10.40 9.70
CA THR A 105 -5.50 10.48 10.66
C THR A 105 -6.53 9.38 10.42
N LEU A 106 -6.91 9.17 9.16
CA LEU A 106 -7.86 8.10 8.82
C LEU A 106 -7.28 6.71 9.11
N LEU A 107 -6.00 6.46 8.85
CA LEU A 107 -5.32 5.20 9.19
C LEU A 107 -5.32 4.96 10.70
N LEU A 108 -5.05 5.98 11.51
CA LEU A 108 -5.16 5.88 12.97
C LEU A 108 -6.57 5.44 13.39
N LEU A 109 -7.61 6.06 12.83
CA LEU A 109 -9.00 5.76 13.16
C LEU A 109 -9.44 4.35 12.72
N THR A 110 -8.72 3.70 11.79
CA THR A 110 -8.99 2.27 11.47
C THR A 110 -8.66 1.32 12.61
N ALA A 111 -7.89 1.77 13.61
CA ALA A 111 -7.53 0.99 14.79
C ALA A 111 -8.34 1.36 16.05
N ASP A 112 -9.35 2.24 15.93
CA ASP A 112 -10.18 2.67 17.06
C ASP A 112 -10.92 1.48 17.71
N THR A 113 -11.25 1.61 19.00
CA THR A 113 -12.02 0.62 19.76
C THR A 113 -13.46 0.49 19.28
N ASP A 114 -14.03 1.58 18.76
CA ASP A 114 -15.41 1.63 18.30
C ASP A 114 -15.57 1.08 16.86
N PRO A 115 -16.45 0.09 16.63
CA PRO A 115 -16.69 -0.48 15.29
C PRO A 115 -17.20 0.52 14.27
N ASP A 116 -18.05 1.48 14.66
CA ASP A 116 -18.64 2.45 13.74
C ASP A 116 -17.59 3.45 13.28
N VAL A 117 -16.69 3.87 14.17
CA VAL A 117 -15.54 4.71 13.81
C VAL A 117 -14.64 3.98 12.82
N ARG A 118 -14.33 2.70 13.08
CA ARG A 118 -13.51 1.89 12.18
C ARG A 118 -14.15 1.72 10.81
N MET A 119 -15.47 1.49 10.75
CA MET A 119 -16.20 1.33 9.49
C MET A 119 -16.13 2.62 8.67
N ASN A 120 -16.45 3.76 9.29
CA ASN A 120 -16.40 5.08 8.64
C ASN A 120 -14.98 5.44 8.18
N ALA A 121 -13.95 5.14 8.98
CA ALA A 121 -12.56 5.38 8.60
C ALA A 121 -12.15 4.55 7.36
N ASN A 122 -12.54 3.27 7.33
CA ASN A 122 -12.24 2.39 6.20
C ASN A 122 -12.96 2.83 4.91
N GLU A 123 -14.23 3.18 5.01
CA GLU A 123 -15.01 3.69 3.88
C GLU A 123 -14.44 5.01 3.35
N SER A 124 -14.14 5.94 4.27
CA SER A 124 -13.54 7.24 3.96
C SER A 124 -12.18 7.10 3.24
N LEU A 125 -11.29 6.22 3.72
CA LEU A 125 -10.04 5.91 3.03
C LEU A 125 -10.28 5.34 1.64
N ASN A 126 -11.21 4.40 1.49
CA ASN A 126 -11.50 3.79 0.20
C ASN A 126 -12.12 4.80 -0.78
N ARG A 127 -12.92 5.74 -0.30
CA ARG A 127 -13.47 6.84 -1.09
C ARG A 127 -12.35 7.77 -1.56
N VAL A 128 -11.48 8.22 -0.66
CA VAL A 128 -10.33 9.07 -1.00
C VAL A 128 -9.42 8.40 -2.04
N ILE A 129 -9.09 7.12 -1.86
CA ILE A 129 -8.24 6.38 -2.81
C ILE A 129 -8.87 6.29 -4.20
N ARG A 130 -10.19 6.06 -4.29
CA ARG A 130 -10.90 5.94 -5.57
C ARG A 130 -11.08 7.27 -6.30
N SER A 131 -11.10 8.38 -5.58
CA SER A 131 -11.39 9.70 -6.15
C SER A 131 -10.14 10.48 -6.57
N LEU A 132 -8.94 10.10 -6.09
CA LEU A 132 -7.71 10.82 -6.38
C LEU A 132 -7.04 10.34 -7.68
N SER A 133 -6.40 11.27 -8.39
CA SER A 133 -5.70 11.01 -9.64
C SER A 133 -4.42 10.19 -9.44
N GLU A 134 -3.92 9.55 -10.50
CA GLU A 134 -2.71 8.71 -10.46
C GLU A 134 -1.47 9.45 -9.92
N THR A 135 -1.34 10.74 -10.19
CA THR A 135 -0.25 11.58 -9.65
C THR A 135 -0.28 11.68 -8.12
N GLN A 136 -1.47 11.63 -7.52
CA GLN A 136 -1.69 11.71 -6.08
C GLN A 136 -1.58 10.32 -5.41
N LEU A 137 -1.84 9.23 -6.15
CA LEU A 137 -1.71 7.86 -5.64
C LEU A 137 -0.30 7.56 -5.12
N GLY A 138 0.74 8.12 -5.76
CA GLY A 138 2.13 7.96 -5.29
C GLY A 138 2.34 8.51 -3.87
N LYS A 139 1.66 9.59 -3.49
CA LYS A 139 1.71 10.14 -2.13
C LYS A 139 0.97 9.25 -1.13
N ILE A 140 -0.19 8.72 -1.52
CA ILE A 140 -0.93 7.78 -0.68
C ILE A 140 -0.08 6.54 -0.42
N GLN A 141 0.57 5.98 -1.44
CA GLN A 141 1.48 4.84 -1.29
C GLN A 141 2.61 5.13 -0.28
N VAL A 142 3.16 6.36 -0.25
CA VAL A 142 4.18 6.75 0.73
C VAL A 142 3.61 6.78 2.15
N GLU A 143 2.41 7.33 2.36
CA GLU A 143 1.80 7.33 3.70
C GLU A 143 1.42 5.92 4.17
N LEU A 144 0.88 5.09 3.27
CA LEU A 144 0.61 3.68 3.56
C LEU A 144 1.91 2.93 3.92
N TYR A 145 3.00 3.19 3.19
CA TYR A 145 4.31 2.63 3.50
C TYR A 145 4.83 3.07 4.87
N LYS A 146 4.70 4.35 5.24
CA LYS A 146 5.11 4.82 6.58
C LYS A 146 4.36 4.06 7.68
N GLU A 147 3.06 3.84 7.50
CA GLU A 147 2.26 3.07 8.46
C GLU A 147 2.70 1.60 8.53
N ILE A 148 3.01 0.97 7.39
CA ILE A 148 3.59 -0.39 7.34
C ILE A 148 4.93 -0.43 8.09
N LYS A 149 5.79 0.56 7.87
CA LYS A 149 7.11 0.69 8.51
C LYS A 149 7.00 0.82 10.04
N LYS A 150 5.98 1.51 10.55
CA LYS A 150 5.73 1.62 12.01
C LYS A 150 5.52 0.24 12.66
N ASN A 151 4.95 -0.72 11.92
CA ASN A 151 4.65 -2.07 12.40
C ASN A 151 3.87 -2.05 13.74
N GLY A 152 2.90 -1.15 13.84
CA GLY A 152 2.11 -0.90 15.05
C GLY A 152 0.97 -1.91 15.24
N SER A 153 -0.25 -1.39 15.49
CA SER A 153 -1.43 -2.22 15.72
C SER A 153 -1.76 -3.10 14.51
N VAL A 154 -2.22 -4.32 14.76
CA VAL A 154 -2.61 -5.27 13.70
C VAL A 154 -3.68 -4.67 12.80
N ARG A 155 -4.65 -3.93 13.35
CA ARG A 155 -5.74 -3.32 12.57
C ARG A 155 -5.24 -2.27 11.58
N SER A 156 -4.45 -1.30 12.07
CA SER A 156 -3.88 -0.26 11.21
C SER A 156 -2.96 -0.87 10.15
N LEU A 157 -2.10 -1.81 10.56
CA LEU A 157 -1.17 -2.48 9.67
C LEU A 157 -1.87 -3.25 8.55
N ARG A 158 -2.93 -4.01 8.87
CA ARG A 158 -3.76 -4.70 7.88
C ARG A 158 -4.46 -3.71 6.93
N ALA A 159 -4.98 -2.62 7.47
CA ALA A 159 -5.67 -1.58 6.70
C ALA A 159 -4.73 -0.88 5.71
N ALA A 160 -3.50 -0.55 6.14
CA ALA A 160 -2.48 0.06 5.31
C ALA A 160 -1.95 -0.92 4.24
N LEU A 161 -1.62 -2.15 4.64
CA LEU A 161 -1.07 -3.18 3.76
C LEU A 161 -2.04 -3.56 2.63
N SER A 162 -3.32 -3.76 2.95
CA SER A 162 -4.34 -4.14 1.96
C SER A 162 -4.51 -3.08 0.87
N ARG A 163 -4.47 -1.80 1.28
CA ARG A 163 -4.58 -0.65 0.37
C ARG A 163 -3.31 -0.45 -0.44
N PHE A 164 -2.15 -0.62 0.17
CA PHE A 164 -0.87 -0.56 -0.54
C PHE A 164 -0.84 -1.63 -1.63
N ALA A 165 -1.25 -2.86 -1.31
CA ALA A 165 -1.33 -3.97 -2.26
C ALA A 165 -2.30 -3.66 -3.41
N ALA A 166 -3.48 -3.09 -3.13
CA ALA A 166 -4.43 -2.67 -4.16
C ALA A 166 -3.85 -1.61 -5.10
N LEU A 167 -2.98 -0.72 -4.60
CA LEU A 167 -2.34 0.34 -5.37
C LEU A 167 -1.02 -0.09 -6.03
N CYS A 168 -0.56 -1.32 -5.83
CA CYS A 168 0.79 -1.74 -6.23
C CYS A 168 1.01 -1.62 -7.74
N HIS A 169 -0.02 -1.95 -8.54
CA HIS A 169 0.02 -1.90 -10.01
C HIS A 169 0.24 -0.48 -10.60
N HIS A 170 0.01 0.59 -9.82
CA HIS A 170 0.32 1.97 -10.24
C HIS A 170 1.80 2.36 -10.05
N ILE A 171 2.62 1.47 -9.47
CA ILE A 171 4.05 1.73 -9.31
C ILE A 171 4.72 1.66 -10.67
N ARG A 172 5.27 2.80 -11.10
CA ARG A 172 6.04 2.88 -12.35
C ARG A 172 7.28 1.98 -12.26
N PRO A 173 7.62 1.20 -13.32
CA PRO A 173 8.77 0.29 -13.32
C PRO A 173 10.09 0.92 -12.88
N GLN A 174 10.33 2.20 -13.22
CA GLN A 174 11.55 2.93 -12.87
C GLN A 174 11.74 3.08 -11.34
N LYS A 175 10.65 3.01 -10.56
CA LYS A 175 10.69 3.08 -9.10
C LYS A 175 10.60 1.71 -8.44
N GLY A 176 10.34 0.63 -9.19
CA GLY A 176 10.09 -0.71 -8.65
C GLY A 176 11.17 -1.19 -7.69
N ARG A 177 12.45 -0.98 -8.04
CA ARG A 177 13.59 -1.33 -7.17
C ARG A 177 13.57 -0.59 -5.83
N ALA A 178 13.29 0.71 -5.83
CA ALA A 178 13.22 1.50 -4.60
C ALA A 178 12.07 1.03 -3.70
N TYR A 179 10.91 0.67 -4.27
CA TYR A 179 9.82 0.09 -3.49
C TYR A 179 10.20 -1.25 -2.88
N VAL A 180 10.84 -2.15 -3.64
CA VAL A 180 11.30 -3.45 -3.13
C VAL A 180 12.26 -3.28 -1.95
N GLN A 181 13.30 -2.46 -2.09
CA GLN A 181 14.31 -2.26 -1.04
C GLN A 181 13.72 -1.70 0.25
N ASN A 182 12.70 -0.83 0.12
CA ASN A 182 12.05 -0.23 1.27
C ASN A 182 10.98 -1.15 1.87
N LEU A 183 10.22 -1.90 1.07
CA LEU A 183 9.06 -2.67 1.55
C LEU A 183 9.43 -4.05 2.11
N LEU A 184 10.29 -4.80 1.43
CA LEU A 184 10.55 -6.21 1.76
C LEU A 184 11.13 -6.44 3.18
N PRO A 185 11.96 -5.56 3.75
CA PRO A 185 12.38 -5.70 5.15
C PRO A 185 11.19 -5.73 6.12
N TYR A 186 10.14 -4.95 5.85
CA TYR A 186 8.94 -4.95 6.70
C TYR A 186 8.03 -6.13 6.42
N VAL A 187 7.98 -6.66 5.19
CA VAL A 187 7.33 -7.95 4.90
C VAL A 187 7.98 -9.07 5.70
N THR A 188 9.30 -9.14 5.71
CA THR A 188 10.08 -10.10 6.50
C THR A 188 9.75 -9.99 7.99
N ARG A 189 9.60 -8.75 8.50
CA ARG A 189 9.23 -8.50 9.90
C ARG A 189 7.79 -8.93 10.21
N MET A 190 6.84 -8.65 9.30
CA MET A 190 5.44 -9.05 9.45
C MET A 190 5.26 -10.57 9.40
N ALA A 191 6.05 -11.29 8.60
CA ALA A 191 5.99 -12.75 8.52
C ALA A 191 6.30 -13.45 9.87
N ARG A 192 7.01 -12.77 10.78
CA ARG A 192 7.38 -13.28 12.11
C ARG A 192 6.40 -12.89 13.21
N ARG A 193 5.32 -12.16 12.87
CA ARG A 193 4.31 -11.74 13.83
C ARG A 193 3.34 -12.89 14.13
N PRO A 194 2.88 -13.04 15.39
CA PRO A 194 2.03 -14.17 15.78
C PRO A 194 0.57 -14.00 15.38
N GLU A 195 0.13 -12.79 15.01
CA GLU A 195 -1.28 -12.54 14.82
C GLU A 195 -1.79 -13.11 13.48
N GLU A 196 -2.51 -14.23 13.56
CA GLU A 196 -3.16 -14.90 12.44
C GLU A 196 -3.84 -13.96 11.42
N PRO A 197 -4.73 -13.03 11.82
CA PRO A 197 -5.39 -12.14 10.86
C PRO A 197 -4.42 -11.24 10.08
N LEU A 198 -3.26 -10.92 10.66
CA LEU A 198 -2.21 -10.18 9.95
C LEU A 198 -1.56 -11.06 8.89
N LEU A 199 -1.20 -12.29 9.23
CA LEU A 199 -0.55 -13.23 8.31
C LEU A 199 -1.46 -13.60 7.12
N GLU A 200 -2.77 -13.74 7.35
CA GLU A 200 -3.75 -13.90 6.27
C GLU A 200 -3.78 -12.70 5.33
N THR A 201 -3.80 -11.49 5.90
CA THR A 201 -3.79 -10.25 5.13
C THR A 201 -2.47 -10.08 4.36
N LEU A 202 -1.36 -10.51 4.96
CA LEU A 202 -0.04 -10.46 4.33
C LEU A 202 0.04 -11.38 3.12
N ALA A 203 -0.45 -12.62 3.24
CA ALA A 203 -0.52 -13.54 2.10
C ALA A 203 -1.36 -12.94 0.97
N ALA A 204 -2.57 -12.47 1.28
CA ALA A 204 -3.44 -11.83 0.27
C ALA A 204 -2.85 -10.56 -0.35
N ALA A 205 -2.03 -9.81 0.39
CA ALA A 205 -1.34 -8.65 -0.12
C ALA A 205 -0.18 -9.05 -1.05
N LEU A 206 0.58 -10.09 -0.73
CA LEU A 206 1.69 -10.57 -1.54
C LEU A 206 1.24 -11.08 -2.92
N GLU A 207 0.05 -11.68 -3.00
CA GLU A 207 -0.60 -12.07 -4.27
C GLU A 207 -0.81 -10.89 -5.23
N LYS A 208 -0.90 -9.66 -4.70
CA LYS A 208 -1.03 -8.44 -5.52
C LYS A 208 0.31 -7.71 -5.70
N ILE A 209 1.17 -7.77 -4.70
CA ILE A 209 2.45 -7.04 -4.69
C ILE A 209 3.49 -7.73 -5.58
N MET A 210 3.64 -9.05 -5.45
CA MET A 210 4.70 -9.79 -6.11
C MET A 210 4.58 -9.83 -7.64
N PRO A 211 3.39 -9.91 -8.26
CA PRO A 211 3.27 -9.78 -9.71
C PRO A 211 3.75 -8.44 -10.27
N THR A 212 3.76 -7.36 -9.48
CA THR A 212 4.28 -6.06 -9.92
C THR A 212 5.74 -5.87 -9.54
N LEU A 213 6.12 -6.22 -8.31
CA LEU A 213 7.42 -5.89 -7.74
C LEU A 213 8.46 -7.03 -7.80
N GLY A 214 8.02 -8.27 -8.03
CA GLY A 214 8.85 -9.46 -7.90
C GLY A 214 10.07 -9.48 -8.83
N HIS A 215 9.94 -8.96 -10.05
CA HIS A 215 11.03 -8.85 -11.02
C HIS A 215 12.17 -7.90 -10.59
N PHE A 216 11.92 -7.02 -9.62
CA PHE A 216 12.92 -6.06 -9.11
C PHE A 216 13.65 -6.58 -7.85
N THR A 217 13.35 -7.80 -7.41
CA THR A 217 14.00 -8.46 -6.27
C THR A 217 15.35 -9.04 -6.65
N ASN A 218 16.22 -9.26 -5.67
CA ASN A 218 17.43 -10.07 -5.85
C ASN A 218 17.32 -11.40 -5.10
N ASP A 219 18.29 -12.28 -5.37
CA ASP A 219 18.26 -13.64 -4.83
C ASP A 219 18.30 -13.66 -3.29
N ASN A 220 19.02 -12.73 -2.66
CA ASN A 220 19.12 -12.64 -1.21
C ASN A 220 17.81 -12.15 -0.57
N GLU A 221 17.13 -11.18 -1.18
CA GLU A 221 15.84 -10.65 -0.72
C GLU A 221 14.77 -11.75 -0.73
N ILE A 222 14.69 -12.54 -1.82
CA ILE A 222 13.76 -13.67 -1.90
C ILE A 222 14.12 -14.75 -0.87
N LYS A 223 15.40 -15.16 -0.77
CA LYS A 223 15.83 -16.16 0.24
C LYS A 223 15.49 -15.72 1.66
N ASN A 224 15.68 -14.45 1.99
CA ASN A 224 15.36 -13.91 3.31
C ASN A 224 13.87 -13.96 3.62
N LEU A 225 13.02 -13.64 2.63
CA LEU A 225 11.58 -13.75 2.77
C LEU A 225 11.14 -15.20 2.93
N LEU A 226 11.61 -16.11 2.07
CA LEU A 226 11.26 -17.53 2.16
C LEU A 226 11.62 -18.10 3.54
N LYS A 227 12.83 -17.80 4.03
CA LYS A 227 13.27 -18.20 5.39
C LYS A 227 12.40 -17.61 6.50
N ALA A 228 11.82 -16.42 6.32
CA ALA A 228 10.94 -15.83 7.32
C ALA A 228 9.54 -16.46 7.34
N PHE A 229 9.05 -16.99 6.22
CA PHE A 229 7.75 -17.67 6.15
C PHE A 229 7.83 -19.18 6.47
N LEU A 230 8.98 -19.83 6.26
CA LEU A 230 9.15 -21.27 6.49
C LEU A 230 8.68 -21.75 7.89
N PRO A 231 9.04 -21.07 9.01
CA PRO A 231 8.58 -21.49 10.34
C PRO A 231 7.05 -21.55 10.49
N ASN A 232 6.32 -20.73 9.72
CA ASN A 232 4.86 -20.67 9.79
C ASN A 232 4.19 -21.93 9.20
N LEU A 233 4.93 -22.78 8.47
CA LEU A 233 4.45 -24.10 8.03
C LEU A 233 4.24 -25.05 9.21
N SER A 234 4.97 -24.90 10.31
CA SER A 234 4.82 -25.75 11.50
C SER A 234 3.81 -25.20 12.51
N HIS A 235 3.18 -24.06 12.22
CA HIS A 235 2.25 -23.39 13.14
C HIS A 235 1.02 -24.25 13.45
N THR A 236 0.51 -24.17 14.68
CA THR A 236 -0.64 -24.97 15.15
C THR A 236 -1.93 -24.61 14.41
N SER A 237 -2.16 -23.32 14.15
CA SER A 237 -3.28 -22.85 13.32
C SER A 237 -3.15 -23.25 11.85
N SER A 238 -4.20 -23.86 11.31
CA SER A 238 -4.28 -24.21 9.89
C SER A 238 -4.34 -23.00 8.96
N ALA A 239 -4.93 -21.88 9.42
CA ALA A 239 -5.01 -20.65 8.65
C ALA A 239 -3.61 -20.07 8.41
N VAL A 240 -2.79 -20.00 9.47
CA VAL A 240 -1.39 -19.55 9.37
C VAL A 240 -0.58 -20.43 8.41
N ARG A 241 -0.74 -21.76 8.47
CA ARG A 241 -0.08 -22.67 7.52
C ARG A 241 -0.50 -22.40 6.07
N ARG A 242 -1.80 -22.20 5.79
CA ARG A 242 -2.29 -21.86 4.44
C ARG A 242 -1.72 -20.53 3.94
N SER A 243 -1.70 -19.50 4.80
CA SER A 243 -1.14 -18.19 4.46
C SER A 243 0.37 -18.26 4.18
N ALA A 244 1.10 -19.06 4.95
CA ALA A 244 2.52 -19.30 4.73
C ALA A 244 2.77 -19.98 3.38
N VAL A 245 1.99 -21.02 3.06
CA VAL A 245 2.07 -21.72 1.77
C VAL A 245 1.80 -20.78 0.60
N SER A 246 0.71 -19.99 0.64
CA SER A 246 0.41 -19.00 -0.40
C SER A 246 1.55 -17.99 -0.55
N SER A 247 2.06 -17.45 0.56
CA SER A 247 3.18 -16.49 0.54
C SER A 247 4.45 -17.10 -0.06
N LEU A 248 4.83 -18.31 0.34
CA LEU A 248 6.01 -19.01 -0.18
C LEU A 248 5.88 -19.27 -1.69
N THR A 249 4.73 -19.79 -2.13
CA THR A 249 4.47 -20.07 -3.55
C THR A 249 4.55 -18.80 -4.39
N VAL A 250 3.90 -17.71 -3.96
CA VAL A 250 3.87 -16.46 -4.73
C VAL A 250 5.24 -15.78 -4.80
N LEU A 251 6.02 -15.86 -3.71
CA LEU A 251 7.39 -15.35 -3.67
C LEU A 251 8.30 -16.09 -4.66
N CYS A 252 8.19 -17.42 -4.74
CA CYS A 252 8.95 -18.21 -5.70
C CYS A 252 8.51 -17.88 -7.14
N ARG A 253 7.20 -17.92 -7.42
CA ARG A 253 6.63 -17.78 -8.76
C ARG A 253 6.94 -16.45 -9.43
N HIS A 254 6.92 -15.35 -8.66
CA HIS A 254 7.12 -14.00 -9.21
C HIS A 254 8.53 -13.45 -8.97
N SER A 255 9.46 -14.27 -8.47
CA SER A 255 10.87 -13.90 -8.40
C SER A 255 11.50 -13.77 -9.80
N ARG A 256 12.74 -13.26 -9.88
CA ARG A 256 13.49 -13.19 -11.15
C ARG A 256 13.87 -14.56 -11.73
N LYS A 257 13.91 -15.60 -10.89
CA LYS A 257 14.33 -16.96 -11.26
C LYS A 257 13.36 -17.99 -10.66
N PRO A 258 12.10 -18.05 -11.12
CA PRO A 258 11.09 -18.90 -10.51
C PRO A 258 11.50 -20.38 -10.41
N PRO A 259 12.08 -21.02 -11.45
CA PRO A 259 12.48 -22.43 -11.36
C PRO A 259 13.52 -22.68 -10.26
N MET A 260 14.50 -21.79 -10.12
CA MET A 260 15.53 -21.90 -9.07
C MET A 260 14.91 -21.87 -7.66
N PHE A 261 13.97 -20.96 -7.43
CA PHE A 261 13.35 -20.78 -6.12
C PHE A 261 12.31 -21.85 -5.79
N LEU A 262 11.54 -22.30 -6.79
CA LEU A 262 10.63 -23.43 -6.66
C LEU A 262 11.41 -24.71 -6.33
N GLY A 263 12.53 -24.97 -7.01
CA GLY A 263 13.40 -26.14 -6.74
C GLY A 263 14.09 -26.08 -5.38
N TRP A 264 14.52 -24.87 -4.96
CA TRP A 264 15.05 -24.65 -3.61
C TRP A 264 14.01 -24.92 -2.53
N LEU A 265 12.78 -24.42 -2.72
CA LEU A 265 11.69 -24.64 -1.75
C LEU A 265 11.32 -26.12 -1.69
N LEU A 266 11.16 -26.80 -2.83
CA LEU A 266 10.90 -28.23 -2.90
C LEU A 266 11.97 -29.03 -2.13
N SER A 267 13.25 -28.78 -2.42
CA SER A 267 14.37 -29.42 -1.73
C SER A 267 14.32 -29.17 -0.21
N THR A 268 14.01 -27.94 0.20
CA THR A 268 13.90 -27.57 1.62
C THR A 268 12.77 -28.31 2.31
N ILE A 269 11.59 -28.41 1.70
CA ILE A 269 10.45 -29.13 2.27
C ILE A 269 10.74 -30.63 2.36
N LEU A 270 11.40 -31.22 1.36
CA LEU A 270 11.80 -32.62 1.38
C LEU A 270 12.83 -32.89 2.49
N GLN A 271 13.81 -32.00 2.70
CA GLN A 271 14.77 -32.11 3.80
C GLN A 271 14.11 -32.01 5.18
N ILE A 272 12.99 -31.29 5.31
CA ILE A 272 12.22 -31.22 6.56
C ILE A 272 11.45 -32.52 6.82
N LEU A 273 11.03 -33.22 5.76
CA LEU A 273 10.22 -34.45 5.86
C LEU A 273 11.06 -35.74 5.86
N VAL A 274 12.32 -35.69 5.39
CA VAL A 274 13.18 -36.86 5.19
C VAL A 274 14.37 -36.81 6.16
N PRO A 275 14.67 -37.92 6.88
CA PRO A 275 13.96 -39.20 6.87
C PRO A 275 12.58 -39.11 7.51
N VAL A 276 11.65 -39.94 7.02
CA VAL A 276 10.29 -40.02 7.55
C VAL A 276 10.37 -40.66 8.93
N GLN A 277 10.47 -39.83 9.97
CA GLN A 277 10.51 -40.24 11.37
C GLN A 277 9.15 -39.98 12.02
N ASN A 278 8.81 -40.80 13.03
CA ASN A 278 7.56 -40.66 13.78
C ASN A 278 7.51 -39.38 14.64
N ASP A 279 8.63 -38.70 14.83
CA ASP A 279 8.76 -37.53 15.71
C ASP A 279 8.39 -36.19 15.04
N ILE A 280 8.06 -36.19 13.74
CA ILE A 280 7.66 -34.96 13.04
C ILE A 280 6.29 -34.50 13.56
N PRO A 281 6.17 -33.28 14.11
CA PRO A 281 4.88 -32.78 14.60
C PRO A 281 3.83 -32.77 13.49
N THR A 282 2.60 -33.20 13.80
CA THR A 282 1.51 -33.28 12.81
C THR A 282 1.25 -31.94 12.11
N SER A 283 1.36 -30.82 12.83
CA SER A 283 1.21 -29.48 12.24
C SER A 283 2.26 -29.20 11.15
N GLN A 284 3.52 -29.58 11.41
CA GLN A 284 4.63 -29.45 10.47
C GLN A 284 4.44 -30.36 9.25
N ALA A 285 4.10 -31.63 9.48
CA ALA A 285 3.80 -32.55 8.38
C ALA A 285 2.68 -32.01 7.48
N LEU A 286 1.56 -31.56 8.06
CA LEU A 286 0.44 -30.98 7.30
C LEU A 286 0.84 -29.71 6.54
N GLY A 287 1.65 -28.83 7.14
CA GLY A 287 2.13 -27.61 6.46
C GLY A 287 3.05 -27.91 5.29
N CYS A 288 4.01 -28.82 5.48
CA CYS A 288 4.93 -29.29 4.45
C CYS A 288 4.17 -29.97 3.29
N LEU A 289 3.24 -30.89 3.58
CA LEU A 289 2.43 -31.56 2.57
C LEU A 289 1.54 -30.59 1.79
N LEU A 290 0.96 -29.59 2.47
CA LEU A 290 0.21 -28.53 1.82
C LEU A 290 1.09 -27.69 0.89
N CYS A 291 2.32 -27.40 1.30
CA CYS A 291 3.30 -26.69 0.48
C CYS A 291 3.71 -27.52 -0.76
N LEU A 292 3.97 -28.82 -0.59
CA LEU A 292 4.24 -29.71 -1.73
C LEU A 292 3.06 -29.71 -2.70
N ARG A 293 1.83 -29.83 -2.20
CA ARG A 293 0.62 -29.76 -3.04
C ARG A 293 0.52 -28.46 -3.83
N SER A 294 0.89 -27.31 -3.25
CA SER A 294 0.85 -26.03 -3.95
C SER A 294 1.96 -25.87 -4.99
N LEU A 295 3.05 -26.62 -4.86
CA LEU A 295 4.15 -26.62 -5.82
C LEU A 295 3.88 -27.52 -7.04
N VAL A 296 3.07 -28.57 -6.90
CA VAL A 296 2.77 -29.55 -7.98
C VAL A 296 2.42 -28.88 -9.33
N PRO A 297 1.53 -27.86 -9.40
CA PRO A 297 1.20 -27.21 -10.67
C PRO A 297 2.39 -26.53 -11.36
N HIS A 298 3.46 -26.24 -10.62
CA HIS A 298 4.64 -25.51 -11.10
C HIS A 298 5.86 -26.42 -11.35
N ILE A 299 5.76 -27.74 -11.09
CA ILE A 299 6.87 -28.67 -11.30
C ILE A 299 7.25 -28.75 -12.79
N GLY A 300 6.30 -28.57 -13.72
CA GLY A 300 6.60 -28.52 -15.15
C GLY A 300 7.58 -27.39 -15.51
N GLU A 301 7.53 -26.25 -14.80
CA GLU A 301 8.46 -25.12 -14.97
C GLU A 301 9.88 -25.45 -14.49
N LEU A 302 10.04 -26.43 -13.58
CA LEU A 302 11.35 -26.91 -13.12
C LEU A 302 12.03 -27.82 -14.13
N CYS A 303 11.24 -28.54 -14.92
CA CYS A 303 11.72 -29.54 -15.86
C CYS A 303 11.85 -29.01 -17.30
N ALA A 304 11.41 -27.78 -17.57
CA ALA A 304 11.52 -27.19 -18.89
C ALA A 304 13.00 -26.98 -19.26
N PRO A 305 13.47 -27.48 -20.41
CA PRO A 305 14.85 -27.25 -20.84
C PRO A 305 15.09 -25.75 -21.01
N VAL A 306 16.22 -25.28 -20.49
CA VAL A 306 16.71 -23.92 -20.76
C VAL A 306 17.03 -23.83 -22.24
N ILE A 307 16.10 -23.34 -23.05
CA ILE A 307 16.39 -23.01 -24.44
C ILE A 307 17.29 -21.77 -24.41
N PRO A 308 18.55 -21.84 -24.90
CA PRO A 308 19.40 -20.68 -25.00
C PRO A 308 18.74 -19.68 -25.94
N SER A 309 18.44 -18.48 -25.44
CA SER A 309 18.02 -17.36 -26.27
C SER A 309 19.26 -16.82 -27.01
N ASP A 310 19.55 -17.37 -28.18
CA ASP A 310 20.55 -16.80 -29.08
C ASP A 310 20.00 -15.52 -29.72
N THR A 311 20.47 -14.38 -29.23
CA THR A 311 20.34 -13.08 -29.89
C THR A 311 21.42 -12.93 -30.97
N HIS A 312 20.96 -12.73 -32.22
CA HIS A 312 21.58 -12.01 -33.34
C HIS A 312 23.00 -12.38 -33.81
N HIS A 313 23.08 -12.92 -35.03
CA HIS A 313 23.73 -12.26 -36.18
C HIS A 313 23.62 -13.12 -37.46
N ALA A 314 22.87 -12.64 -38.45
CA ALA A 314 23.20 -12.76 -39.87
C ALA A 314 22.22 -11.93 -40.71
N HIS A 315 22.51 -10.63 -40.84
CA HIS A 315 22.18 -9.95 -42.08
C HIS A 315 23.13 -10.49 -43.14
N HIS A 316 22.64 -11.30 -44.07
CA HIS A 316 23.17 -11.29 -45.42
C HIS A 316 22.01 -11.47 -46.40
N THR A 317 21.68 -10.33 -47.00
CA THR A 317 20.82 -10.14 -48.15
C THR A 317 21.38 -10.96 -49.32
N THR A 318 20.61 -11.93 -49.82
CA THR A 318 20.82 -12.50 -51.15
C THR A 318 19.67 -12.04 -52.04
N HIS A 319 20.01 -11.06 -52.89
CA HIS A 319 19.26 -10.70 -54.07
C HIS A 319 19.18 -11.92 -54.99
N LEU A 320 17.96 -12.31 -55.41
CA LEU A 320 17.75 -13.11 -56.61
C LEU A 320 16.50 -12.60 -57.31
N HIS A 321 16.74 -11.97 -58.46
CA HIS A 321 15.75 -11.60 -59.47
C HIS A 321 15.14 -12.86 -60.10
N PRO A 322 13.87 -12.83 -60.53
CA PRO A 322 13.33 -13.85 -61.42
C PRO A 322 13.60 -13.44 -62.88
N ALA A 323 14.06 -14.40 -63.69
CA ALA A 323 13.99 -14.33 -65.15
C ALA A 323 13.48 -15.69 -65.65
N GLU A 324 12.39 -15.61 -66.41
CA GLU A 324 11.85 -16.57 -67.40
C GLU A 324 11.51 -18.00 -66.97
#